data_AF-A0A2V7PDL4-F1
#
_entry.id   AF-A0A2V7PDL4-F1
#
_cell.length_a   1.000
_cell.length_b   1.000
_cell.length_c   1.000
_cell.angle_alpha   90.00
_cell.angle_beta   90.00
_cell.angle_gamma   90.00
#
_symmetry.space_group_name_H-M   'P 1'
#
loop_
_entity.id
_entity.type
_entity.pdbx_description
1 polymer ?
#
loop_
_entity_poly.entity_id
_entity_poly.type
_entity_poly.pdbx_seq_one_letter_code
_entity_poly.pdbx_strand_id
1 'polypeptide(L)'
;MGFAVLADMAKGSAYESVLGMFAVVGAFVALFAVGIALSAKRHVTFYRDQTKRAKLLEVLQDRKWQPITATYTVRDAAGRTLARLWKNYLYNLIRKRWYVKAPDGTTLYLAKEDSVILSLLRRLIGPLMGILRTNFIIVRGDSEDVVGEFNRKFTILDRYVLDLKADRNRLFDRRVALALGVMLDTGERR
;
A
#
# COMPACT_ATOMS: atom_id res chain seq x y z
N MET A 1 -38.03 -3.59 53.43
CA MET A 1 -38.63 -3.22 52.14
C MET A 1 -37.74 -2.32 51.28
N GLY A 2 -37.01 -1.34 51.83
CA GLY A 2 -36.20 -0.41 51.03
C GLY A 2 -34.96 -0.99 50.31
N PHE A 3 -34.32 -2.02 50.86
CA PHE A 3 -33.08 -2.58 50.28
C PHE A 3 -33.31 -3.38 48.99
N ALA A 4 -34.44 -4.09 48.90
CA ALA A 4 -34.81 -4.87 47.71
C ALA A 4 -35.18 -3.95 46.53
N VAL A 5 -35.88 -2.85 46.81
CA VAL A 5 -36.24 -1.84 45.80
C VAL A 5 -35.00 -1.13 45.24
N LEU A 6 -34.04 -0.78 46.11
CA LEU A 6 -32.78 -0.17 45.68
C LEU A 6 -31.92 -1.12 44.82
N ALA A 7 -31.88 -2.41 45.14
CA ALA A 7 -31.17 -3.41 44.35
C ALA A 7 -31.81 -3.66 42.97
N ASP A 8 -33.14 -3.63 42.87
CA ASP A 8 -33.85 -3.80 41.60
C ASP A 8 -33.69 -2.57 40.69
N MET A 9 -33.74 -1.37 41.26
CA MET A 9 -33.44 -0.12 40.54
C MET A 9 -31.99 -0.05 40.03
N ALA A 10 -31.02 -0.54 40.82
CA ALA A 10 -29.62 -0.59 40.41
C ALA A 10 -29.36 -1.62 39.29
N LYS A 11 -30.13 -2.72 39.24
CA LYS A 11 -30.07 -3.70 38.14
C LYS A 11 -30.66 -3.14 36.85
N GLY A 12 -31.76 -2.39 36.93
CA GLY A 12 -32.36 -1.69 35.79
C GLY A 12 -31.42 -0.67 35.16
N SER A 13 -30.78 0.17 35.98
CA SER A 13 -29.81 1.18 35.49
C SER A 13 -28.52 0.55 34.94
N ALA A 14 -28.05 -0.55 35.53
CA ALA A 14 -26.90 -1.29 35.01
C ALA A 14 -27.21 -1.94 33.65
N TYR A 15 -28.41 -2.51 33.48
CA TYR A 15 -28.86 -3.09 32.21
C TYR A 15 -28.96 -2.03 31.11
N GLU A 16 -29.58 -0.88 31.40
CA GLU A 16 -29.68 0.24 30.46
C GLU A 16 -28.30 0.80 30.08
N SER A 17 -27.37 0.88 31.04
CA SER A 17 -25.99 1.33 30.79
C SER A 17 -25.24 0.36 29.88
N VAL A 18 -25.37 -0.95 30.11
CA VAL A 18 -24.75 -1.99 29.27
C VAL A 18 -25.35 -1.97 27.86
N LEU A 19 -26.68 -1.85 27.75
CA LEU A 19 -27.38 -1.77 26.47
C LEU A 19 -26.99 -0.49 25.70
N GLY A 20 -26.87 0.64 26.40
CA GLY A 20 -26.36 1.90 25.85
C GLY A 20 -24.93 1.78 25.33
N MET A 21 -24.04 1.10 26.06
CA MET A 21 -22.68 0.82 25.61
C MET A 21 -22.66 -0.02 24.33
N PHE A 22 -23.48 -1.09 24.25
CA PHE A 22 -23.59 -1.89 23.04
C PHE A 22 -24.16 -1.11 21.86
N ALA A 23 -25.15 -0.25 22.09
CA ALA A 23 -25.71 0.61 21.04
C ALA A 23 -24.66 1.57 20.49
N VAL A 24 -23.85 2.19 21.35
CA VAL A 24 -22.75 3.08 20.94
C VAL A 24 -21.69 2.32 20.16
N VAL A 25 -21.22 1.17 20.66
CA VAL A 25 -20.25 0.33 19.95
C VAL A 25 -20.81 -0.11 18.59
N GLY A 26 -22.07 -0.55 18.55
CA GLY A 26 -22.76 -0.93 17.32
C GLY A 26 -22.84 0.22 16.31
N ALA A 27 -23.16 1.43 16.77
CA ALA A 27 -23.19 2.63 15.94
C ALA A 27 -21.81 2.94 15.33
N PHE A 28 -20.73 2.85 16.12
CA PHE A 28 -19.36 3.03 15.61
C PHE A 28 -18.97 1.97 14.57
N VAL A 29 -19.30 0.70 14.82
CA VAL A 29 -19.05 -0.39 13.87
C VAL A 29 -19.83 -0.15 12.56
N ALA A 30 -21.09 0.25 12.65
CA ALA A 30 -21.91 0.56 11.48
C ALA A 30 -21.35 1.75 10.69
N LEU A 31 -20.98 2.84 11.37
CA LEU A 31 -20.36 4.01 10.73
C LEU A 31 -19.04 3.64 10.06
N PHE A 32 -18.21 2.82 10.70
CA PHE A 32 -16.95 2.34 10.13
C PHE A 32 -17.19 1.49 8.88
N ALA A 33 -18.14 0.55 8.92
CA ALA A 33 -18.50 -0.29 7.78
C ALA A 33 -19.04 0.54 6.61
N VAL A 34 -19.91 1.52 6.89
CA VAL A 34 -20.43 2.46 5.89
C VAL A 34 -19.29 3.30 5.29
N GLY A 35 -18.36 3.80 6.12
CA GLY A 35 -17.18 4.53 5.65
C GLY A 35 -16.33 3.72 4.69
N ILE A 36 -16.09 2.43 4.96
CA ILE A 36 -15.39 1.53 4.04
C ILE A 36 -16.20 1.33 2.76
N ALA A 37 -17.51 1.09 2.86
CA ALA A 37 -18.38 0.85 1.71
C ALA A 37 -18.41 2.05 0.75
N LEU A 38 -18.45 3.28 1.29
CA LEU A 38 -18.47 4.52 0.53
C LEU A 38 -17.08 4.94 0.02
N SER A 39 -15.99 4.45 0.62
CA SER A 39 -14.63 4.81 0.18
C SER A 39 -14.38 4.47 -1.29
N ALA A 40 -13.71 5.37 -2.00
CA ALA A 40 -13.32 5.16 -3.40
C ALA A 40 -12.02 4.36 -3.51
N LYS A 41 -11.94 3.51 -4.53
CA LYS A 41 -10.68 2.86 -4.93
C LYS A 41 -9.77 3.89 -5.59
N ARG A 42 -8.48 3.86 -5.27
CA ARG A 42 -7.47 4.76 -5.84
C ARG A 42 -6.78 4.10 -7.03
N HIS A 43 -7.46 4.15 -8.17
CA HIS A 43 -6.90 3.68 -9.43
C HIS A 43 -5.89 4.68 -9.99
N VAL A 44 -4.80 4.17 -10.59
CA VAL A 44 -3.83 4.99 -11.31
C VAL A 44 -3.93 4.66 -12.79
N THR A 45 -4.02 5.68 -13.65
CA THR A 45 -4.12 5.50 -15.10
C THR A 45 -3.00 6.29 -15.78
N PHE A 46 -2.30 5.62 -16.69
CA PHE A 46 -1.23 6.19 -17.49
C PHE A 46 -1.78 6.53 -18.87
N TYR A 47 -1.51 7.75 -19.30
CA TYR A 47 -1.88 8.24 -20.62
C TYR A 47 -0.62 8.52 -21.42
N ARG A 48 -0.75 8.48 -22.75
CA ARG A 48 0.35 8.80 -23.68
C ARG A 48 0.87 10.23 -23.49
N ASP A 49 -0.04 11.14 -23.19
CA ASP A 49 0.22 12.57 -23.07
C ASP A 49 -0.82 13.23 -22.14
N GLN A 50 -0.72 14.54 -22.01
CA GLN A 50 -1.55 15.36 -21.13
C GLN A 50 -3.01 15.46 -21.60
N THR A 51 -3.33 15.14 -22.86
CA THR A 51 -4.71 15.19 -23.37
C THR A 51 -5.58 14.09 -22.77
N LYS A 52 -4.96 13.04 -22.21
CA LYS A 52 -5.62 11.87 -21.61
C LYS A 52 -6.58 11.13 -22.55
N ARG A 53 -6.41 11.26 -23.87
CA ARG A 53 -7.25 10.56 -24.86
C ARG A 53 -6.84 9.09 -25.04
N ALA A 54 -5.55 8.81 -25.01
CA ALA A 54 -5.01 7.47 -25.23
C ALA A 54 -4.48 6.87 -23.91
N LYS A 55 -5.26 5.94 -23.34
CA LYS A 55 -4.85 5.14 -22.17
C LYS A 55 -3.78 4.13 -22.59
N LEU A 56 -2.71 4.02 -21.80
CA LEU A 56 -1.60 3.08 -22.02
C LEU A 56 -1.60 1.93 -21.01
N LEU A 57 -1.86 2.24 -19.75
CA LEU A 57 -1.76 1.31 -18.63
C LEU A 57 -2.70 1.76 -17.51
N GLU A 58 -3.19 0.82 -16.73
CA GLU A 58 -3.90 1.10 -15.48
C GLU A 58 -3.40 0.21 -14.34
N VAL A 59 -3.43 0.75 -13.14
CA VAL A 59 -3.15 0.05 -11.89
C VAL A 59 -4.41 0.12 -11.04
N LEU A 60 -5.05 -1.03 -10.86
CA LEU A 60 -6.33 -1.15 -10.21
C LEU A 60 -6.18 -1.61 -8.77
N GLN A 61 -6.69 -0.84 -7.81
CA GLN A 61 -6.79 -1.30 -6.43
C GLN A 61 -7.83 -2.44 -6.32
N ASP A 62 -7.41 -3.60 -5.82
CA ASP A 62 -8.27 -4.78 -5.85
C ASP A 62 -9.35 -4.72 -4.75
N ARG A 63 -9.01 -4.24 -3.55
CA ARG A 63 -9.92 -4.16 -2.39
C ARG A 63 -9.95 -2.77 -1.76
N LYS A 64 -11.10 -2.33 -1.22
CA LYS A 64 -11.21 -1.05 -0.51
C LYS A 64 -10.50 -1.08 0.84
N TRP A 65 -10.75 -2.14 1.61
CA TRP A 65 -10.14 -2.38 2.91
C TRP A 65 -8.96 -3.36 2.80
N GLN A 66 -7.76 -2.88 3.15
CA GLN A 66 -6.49 -3.58 2.95
C GLN A 66 -5.54 -3.36 4.14
N PRO A 67 -5.91 -3.76 5.37
CA PRO A 67 -5.17 -3.39 6.58
C PRO A 67 -3.80 -4.08 6.69
N ILE A 68 -3.72 -5.34 6.24
CA ILE A 68 -2.50 -6.15 6.31
C ILE A 68 -1.80 -6.15 4.96
N THR A 69 -2.57 -6.32 3.89
CA THR A 69 -2.06 -6.59 2.56
C THR A 69 -2.80 -5.74 1.55
N ALA A 70 -2.03 -4.99 0.77
CA ALA A 70 -2.52 -4.27 -0.41
C ALA A 70 -2.14 -5.00 -1.70
N THR A 71 -3.10 -5.18 -2.57
CA THR A 71 -2.98 -5.80 -3.90
C THR A 71 -3.48 -4.85 -4.97
N TYR A 72 -2.72 -4.74 -6.05
CA TYR A 72 -3.07 -3.93 -7.21
C TYR A 72 -2.87 -4.71 -8.50
N THR A 73 -3.85 -4.68 -9.40
CA THR A 73 -3.76 -5.34 -10.70
C THR A 73 -3.28 -4.34 -11.77
N VAL A 74 -2.21 -4.69 -12.48
CA VAL A 74 -1.65 -3.89 -13.58
C VAL A 74 -2.21 -4.42 -14.90
N ARG A 75 -2.89 -3.58 -15.67
CA ARG A 75 -3.47 -3.94 -16.98
C ARG A 75 -2.99 -3.01 -18.08
N ASP A 76 -2.83 -3.56 -19.27
CA ASP A 76 -2.55 -2.77 -20.46
C ASP A 76 -3.81 -2.05 -21.00
N ALA A 77 -3.62 -1.28 -22.08
CA ALA A 77 -4.70 -0.56 -22.75
C ALA A 77 -5.83 -1.47 -23.26
N ALA A 78 -5.54 -2.74 -23.58
CA ALA A 78 -6.52 -3.73 -24.03
C ALA A 78 -7.25 -4.42 -22.85
N GLY A 79 -6.88 -4.10 -21.60
CA GLY A 79 -7.44 -4.70 -20.40
C GLY A 79 -6.80 -6.03 -20.01
N ARG A 80 -5.75 -6.48 -20.70
CA ARG A 80 -5.01 -7.70 -20.35
C ARG A 80 -4.21 -7.43 -19.07
N THR A 81 -4.35 -8.34 -18.10
CA THR A 81 -3.54 -8.31 -16.89
C THR A 81 -2.09 -8.65 -17.20
N LEU A 82 -1.18 -7.72 -16.93
CA LEU A 82 0.26 -7.90 -17.10
C LEU A 82 0.91 -8.46 -15.83
N ALA A 83 0.51 -7.94 -14.67
CA ALA A 83 1.06 -8.33 -13.38
C ALA A 83 0.12 -7.94 -12.23
N ARG A 84 0.40 -8.44 -11.03
CA ARG A 84 -0.23 -8.01 -9.78
C ARG A 84 0.84 -7.52 -8.81
N LEU A 85 0.72 -6.29 -8.34
CA LEU A 85 1.59 -5.71 -7.32
C LEU A 85 1.04 -6.08 -5.94
N TRP A 86 1.92 -6.54 -5.06
CA TRP A 86 1.54 -7.01 -3.74
C TRP A 86 2.43 -6.38 -2.67
N LYS A 87 1.81 -5.81 -1.65
CA LYS A 87 2.48 -5.20 -0.50
C LYS A 87 1.88 -5.75 0.77
N ASN A 88 2.72 -6.23 1.67
CA ASN A 88 2.31 -6.62 3.01
C ASN A 88 2.86 -5.59 4.01
N TYR A 89 1.95 -4.86 4.66
CA TYR A 89 2.27 -3.77 5.58
C TYR A 89 2.95 -4.24 6.87
N LEU A 90 2.82 -5.51 7.25
CA LEU A 90 3.51 -6.04 8.44
C LEU A 90 5.04 -6.00 8.26
N TYR A 91 5.53 -6.25 7.05
CA TYR A 91 6.97 -6.19 6.78
C TYR A 91 7.51 -4.76 6.79
N ASN A 92 6.67 -3.73 6.62
CA ASN A 92 7.13 -2.35 6.73
C ASN A 92 7.76 -2.06 8.10
N LEU A 93 7.42 -2.83 9.14
CA LEU A 93 8.06 -2.70 10.45
C LEU A 93 9.57 -3.02 10.39
N ILE A 94 10.04 -3.87 9.48
CA ILE A 94 11.47 -4.22 9.42
C ILE A 94 12.11 -3.62 8.17
N ARG A 95 11.49 -3.84 7.00
CA ARG A 95 12.00 -3.42 5.70
C ARG A 95 10.85 -3.37 4.72
N LYS A 96 10.64 -2.22 4.08
CA LYS A 96 9.57 -2.08 3.08
C LYS A 96 9.83 -3.01 1.89
N ARG A 97 8.79 -3.73 1.46
CA ARG A 97 8.84 -4.72 0.39
C ARG A 97 7.59 -4.65 -0.48
N TRP A 98 7.78 -4.78 -1.78
CA TRP A 98 6.76 -4.89 -2.80
C TRP A 98 7.09 -6.04 -3.73
N TYR A 99 6.10 -6.85 -4.05
CA TYR A 99 6.25 -8.00 -4.92
C TYR A 99 5.52 -7.73 -6.23
N VAL A 100 6.17 -8.07 -7.34
CA VAL A 100 5.56 -8.13 -8.66
C VAL A 100 5.26 -9.59 -8.94
N LYS A 101 3.98 -9.92 -9.02
CA LYS A 101 3.50 -11.27 -9.30
C LYS A 101 2.98 -11.36 -10.73
N ALA A 102 3.23 -12.48 -11.38
CA ALA A 102 2.56 -12.85 -12.61
C ALA A 102 1.05 -13.07 -12.36
N PRO A 103 0.22 -13.08 -13.42
CA PRO A 103 -1.22 -13.30 -13.28
C PRO A 103 -1.59 -14.63 -12.60
N ASP A 104 -0.74 -15.65 -12.73
CA ASP A 104 -0.85 -16.96 -12.07
C ASP A 104 -0.48 -16.94 -10.57
N GLY A 105 0.09 -15.85 -10.07
CA GLY A 105 0.52 -15.67 -8.68
C GLY A 105 2.01 -15.90 -8.43
N THR A 106 2.78 -16.35 -9.44
CA THR A 106 4.23 -16.55 -9.34
C THR A 106 4.94 -15.22 -9.09
N THR A 107 5.84 -15.15 -8.10
CA THR A 107 6.63 -13.94 -7.85
C THR A 107 7.70 -13.77 -8.93
N LEU A 108 7.56 -12.74 -9.76
CA LEU A 108 8.53 -12.41 -10.80
C LEU A 108 9.66 -11.53 -10.28
N TYR A 109 9.34 -10.55 -9.44
CA TYR A 109 10.30 -9.59 -8.91
C TYR A 109 9.93 -9.15 -7.49
N LEU A 110 10.94 -8.70 -6.74
CA LEU A 110 10.81 -8.13 -5.40
C LEU A 110 11.52 -6.77 -5.37
N ALA A 111 10.79 -5.71 -5.09
CA ALA A 111 11.36 -4.41 -4.73
C ALA A 111 11.48 -4.32 -3.20
N LYS A 112 12.70 -4.18 -2.69
CA LYS A 112 13.01 -4.08 -1.25
C LYS A 112 13.80 -2.81 -0.97
N GLU A 113 13.52 -2.15 0.16
CA GLU A 113 14.24 -0.94 0.56
C GLU A 113 15.74 -1.24 0.67
N ASP A 114 16.60 -0.43 0.08
CA ASP A 114 18.04 -0.71 -0.07
C ASP A 114 18.73 -0.90 1.31
N SER A 115 18.56 0.07 2.21
CA SER A 115 19.18 0.04 3.54
C SER A 115 18.16 -0.13 4.68
N VAL A 116 18.32 -1.21 5.43
CA VAL A 116 17.57 -1.47 6.67
C VAL A 116 17.98 -0.49 7.76
N ILE A 117 19.27 -0.17 7.87
CA ILE A 117 19.79 0.76 8.89
C ILE A 117 19.18 2.15 8.70
N LEU A 118 19.18 2.67 7.47
CA LEU A 118 18.54 3.96 7.18
C LEU A 118 17.03 3.92 7.40
N SER A 119 16.39 2.76 7.16
CA SER A 119 14.96 2.56 7.44
C SER A 119 14.64 2.66 8.95
N LEU A 120 15.44 1.99 9.78
CA LEU A 120 15.31 2.02 11.24
C LEU A 120 15.66 3.39 11.81
N LEU A 121 16.73 4.02 11.33
CA LEU A 121 17.13 5.36 11.75
C LEU A 121 16.03 6.38 11.44
N ARG A 122 15.46 6.34 10.22
CA ARG A 122 14.34 7.21 9.83
C ARG A 122 13.13 7.06 10.75
N ARG A 123 12.93 5.86 11.31
CA ARG A 123 11.85 5.63 12.26
C ARG A 123 12.14 6.24 13.62
N LEU A 124 13.38 6.20 14.08
CA LEU A 124 13.76 6.73 15.39
C LEU A 124 13.82 8.26 15.41
N ILE A 125 14.41 8.87 14.36
CA ILE A 125 14.69 10.31 14.34
C ILE A 125 13.95 11.08 13.23
N GLY A 126 12.99 10.43 12.57
CA GLY A 126 12.23 11.02 11.46
C GLY A 126 13.03 11.14 10.15
N PRO A 127 12.46 11.75 9.08
CA PRO A 127 13.12 11.88 7.78
C PRO A 127 14.27 12.90 7.72
N LEU A 128 14.58 13.61 8.81
CA LEU A 128 15.66 14.61 8.92
C LEU A 128 15.71 15.56 7.70
N MET A 129 14.73 16.45 7.53
CA MET A 129 14.68 17.40 6.40
C MET A 129 14.87 16.75 5.00
N GLY A 130 14.54 15.46 4.84
CA GLY A 130 14.68 14.73 3.59
C GLY A 130 16.03 14.05 3.36
N ILE A 131 16.95 14.10 4.33
CA ILE A 131 18.27 13.45 4.26
C ILE A 131 18.14 11.93 4.25
N LEU A 132 17.25 11.38 5.10
CA LEU A 132 17.02 9.94 5.22
C LEU A 132 16.06 9.46 4.13
N ARG A 133 16.59 9.29 2.91
CA ARG A 133 15.83 8.85 1.73
C ARG A 133 15.56 7.35 1.75
N THR A 134 14.47 6.95 1.11
CA THR A 134 14.17 5.55 0.83
C THR A 134 14.47 5.28 -0.63
N ASN A 135 15.45 4.42 -0.85
CA ASN A 135 15.74 3.85 -2.15
C ASN A 135 15.28 2.39 -2.13
N PHE A 136 14.95 1.86 -3.30
CA PHE A 136 14.60 0.46 -3.47
C PHE A 136 15.54 -0.18 -4.49
N ILE A 137 15.94 -1.41 -4.21
CA ILE A 137 16.51 -2.31 -5.20
C ILE A 137 15.42 -3.28 -5.64
N ILE A 138 15.44 -3.65 -6.91
CA ILE A 138 14.51 -4.58 -7.53
C ILE A 138 15.32 -5.82 -7.90
N VAL A 139 14.93 -6.97 -7.34
CA VAL A 139 15.57 -8.26 -7.60
C VAL A 139 14.63 -9.22 -8.30
N ARG A 140 15.19 -10.20 -9.01
CA ARG A 140 14.42 -11.25 -9.71
C ARG A 140 13.97 -12.35 -8.76
N GLY A 141 12.66 -12.57 -8.68
CA GLY A 141 12.06 -13.54 -7.76
C GLY A 141 12.57 -13.37 -6.33
N ASP A 142 13.07 -14.46 -5.75
CA ASP A 142 13.71 -14.48 -4.43
C ASP A 142 15.25 -14.52 -4.50
N SER A 143 15.83 -14.25 -5.67
CA SER A 143 17.29 -14.18 -5.83
C SER A 143 17.85 -12.82 -5.37
N GLU A 144 19.18 -12.72 -5.32
CA GLU A 144 19.89 -11.44 -5.13
C GLU A 144 20.31 -10.81 -6.48
N ASP A 145 19.82 -11.33 -7.62
CA ASP A 145 20.04 -10.74 -8.95
C ASP A 145 19.29 -9.40 -9.07
N VAL A 146 20.03 -8.30 -8.93
CA VAL A 146 19.50 -6.94 -9.03
C VAL A 146 19.24 -6.61 -10.50
N VAL A 147 17.98 -6.37 -10.82
CA VAL A 147 17.51 -6.03 -12.17
C VAL A 147 17.23 -4.54 -12.34
N GLY A 148 17.17 -3.79 -11.24
CA GLY A 148 17.02 -2.35 -11.27
C GLY A 148 16.92 -1.70 -9.90
N GLU A 149 16.77 -0.39 -9.92
CA GLU A 149 16.76 0.46 -8.73
C GLU A 149 15.72 1.57 -8.89
N PHE A 150 15.10 1.95 -7.78
CA PHE A 150 14.22 3.10 -7.69
C PHE A 150 14.72 4.06 -6.61
N ASN A 151 15.30 5.17 -7.07
CA ASN A 151 16.08 6.08 -6.23
C ASN A 151 15.43 7.47 -6.18
N ARG A 152 15.26 8.02 -4.98
CA ARG A 152 14.87 9.43 -4.79
C ARG A 152 16.11 10.33 -4.87
N LYS A 153 16.10 11.30 -5.77
CA LYS A 153 17.17 12.30 -5.87
C LYS A 153 16.92 13.42 -4.85
N PHE A 154 18.01 13.93 -4.29
CA PHE A 154 17.95 15.06 -3.36
C PHE A 154 17.90 16.35 -4.17
N THR A 155 16.68 16.83 -4.41
CA THR A 155 16.38 18.04 -5.18
C THR A 155 15.28 18.82 -4.45
N ILE A 156 15.12 20.11 -4.77
CA ILE A 156 14.08 20.97 -4.19
C ILE A 156 12.68 20.40 -4.48
N LEU A 157 12.50 19.86 -5.69
CA LEU A 157 11.28 19.16 -6.11
C LEU A 157 11.47 17.65 -5.98
N ASP A 158 10.36 16.91 -5.90
CA ASP A 158 10.42 15.45 -5.91
C ASP A 158 10.86 14.91 -7.27
N ARG A 159 12.01 14.23 -7.28
CA ARG A 159 12.56 13.57 -8.45
C ARG A 159 12.92 12.13 -8.12
N TYR A 160 12.32 11.21 -8.88
CA TYR A 160 12.60 9.79 -8.78
C TYR A 160 13.24 9.29 -10.07
N VAL A 161 14.16 8.33 -9.92
CA VAL A 161 14.82 7.66 -11.04
C VAL A 161 14.57 6.17 -10.90
N LEU A 162 13.86 5.60 -11.87
CA LEU A 162 13.77 4.17 -12.08
C LEU A 162 14.87 3.76 -13.07
N ASP A 163 15.96 3.18 -12.56
CA ASP A 163 17.05 2.66 -13.38
C ASP A 163 16.89 1.15 -13.55
N LEU A 164 16.80 0.69 -14.80
CA LEU A 164 16.64 -0.72 -15.16
C LEU A 164 17.73 -1.16 -16.14
N LYS A 165 18.91 -0.53 -16.09
CA LYS A 165 20.08 -0.89 -16.93
C LYS A 165 20.62 -2.28 -16.62
N ALA A 166 20.47 -2.74 -15.38
CA ALA A 166 20.93 -4.06 -14.96
C ALA A 166 20.14 -5.20 -15.65
N ASP A 167 18.87 -4.99 -15.97
CA ASP A 167 18.06 -5.90 -16.80
C ASP A 167 18.37 -5.74 -18.30
N ARG A 168 19.59 -6.15 -18.71
CA ARG A 168 20.12 -6.00 -20.09
C ARG A 168 19.24 -6.67 -21.15
N ASN A 169 18.70 -7.85 -20.82
CA ASN A 169 17.86 -8.63 -21.73
C ASN A 169 16.41 -8.15 -21.79
N ARG A 170 16.06 -7.07 -21.06
CA ARG A 170 14.70 -6.51 -21.01
C ARG A 170 13.62 -7.54 -20.63
N LEU A 171 13.97 -8.46 -19.74
CA LEU A 171 13.04 -9.49 -19.26
C LEU A 171 11.98 -8.89 -18.36
N PHE A 172 12.28 -7.80 -17.65
CA PHE A 172 11.30 -7.07 -16.87
C PHE A 172 10.48 -6.15 -17.79
N ASP A 173 9.20 -6.48 -17.98
CA ASP A 173 8.25 -5.64 -18.73
C ASP A 173 8.27 -4.20 -18.19
N ARG A 174 8.67 -3.26 -19.05
CA ARG A 174 8.90 -1.86 -18.69
C ARG A 174 7.62 -1.13 -18.31
N ARG A 175 6.46 -1.59 -18.78
CA ARG A 175 5.15 -1.07 -18.36
C ARG A 175 4.87 -1.45 -16.92
N VAL A 176 5.14 -2.70 -16.56
CA VAL A 176 5.00 -3.18 -15.18
C VAL A 176 6.02 -2.50 -14.26
N ALA A 177 7.26 -2.33 -14.70
CA ALA A 177 8.28 -1.63 -13.93
C ALA A 177 7.92 -0.15 -13.68
N LEU A 178 7.37 0.54 -14.69
CA LEU A 178 6.86 1.89 -14.54
C LEU A 178 5.70 1.96 -13.53
N ALA A 179 4.72 1.05 -13.63
CA ALA A 179 3.64 0.95 -12.67
C ALA A 179 4.16 0.71 -11.25
N LEU A 180 5.11 -0.21 -11.08
CA LEU A 180 5.76 -0.45 -9.80
C LEU A 180 6.41 0.83 -9.26
N GLY A 181 7.18 1.56 -10.07
CA GLY A 181 7.83 2.81 -9.66
C GLY A 181 6.84 3.85 -9.13
N VAL A 182 5.72 4.06 -9.82
CA VAL A 182 4.66 4.97 -9.35
C VAL A 182 4.02 4.47 -8.06
N MET A 183 3.79 3.17 -7.94
CA MET A 183 3.20 2.59 -6.73
C MET A 183 4.17 2.58 -5.53
N LEU A 184 5.49 2.53 -5.76
CA LEU A 184 6.52 2.69 -4.73
C LEU A 184 6.54 4.11 -4.15
N ASP A 185 6.18 5.12 -4.95
CA ASP A 185 6.05 6.49 -4.47
C ASP A 185 4.68 6.71 -3.78
N THR A 186 3.59 6.50 -4.51
CA THR A 186 2.22 6.77 -4.02
C THR A 186 1.81 5.84 -2.88
N GLY A 187 2.16 4.55 -2.94
CA GLY A 187 1.75 3.54 -1.97
C GLY A 187 2.53 3.57 -0.65
N GLU A 188 3.55 4.43 -0.55
CA GLU A 188 4.27 4.70 0.70
C GLU A 188 3.69 5.86 1.52
N ARG A 189 2.63 6.53 1.03
CA ARG A 189 1.96 7.67 1.68
C ARG A 189 2.99 8.69 2.17
N ARG A 190 3.82 9.18 1.25
CA ARG A 190 4.67 10.35 1.48
C ARG A 190 3.95 11.62 1.06
#